data_AF-A0A9E0DFX8-F1
#
_entry.id   AF-A0A9E0DFX8-F1
#
_cell.length_a   1.000
_cell.length_b   1.000
_cell.length_c   1.000
_cell.angle_alpha   90.00
_cell.angle_beta   90.00
_cell.angle_gamma   90.00
#
_symmetry.space_group_name_H-M   'P 1'
#
loop_
_entity.id
_entity.type
_entity.pdbx_description
1 polymer ?
#
loop_
_entity_poly.entity_id
_entity_poly.type
_entity_poly.pdbx_seq_one_letter_code
_entity_poly.pdbx_strand_id
1 'polypeptide(L)'
;MPYQLSQNESKLEIEITDVGDHASELLASFQACQEGRCSCPTNEYEKLADLAVDVADGAIHLRLTPVTGTQFDSSEIAKCLDFTLAQSQA
;
A
#
# COMPACT_ATOMS: atom_id res chain seq x y z
N MET A 1 5.19 -0.68 13.28
CA MET A 1 4.25 0.25 12.61
C MET A 1 2.90 -0.41 12.44
N PRO A 2 1.83 0.06 13.09
CA PRO A 2 0.48 -0.42 12.85
C PRO A 2 -0.09 0.16 11.55
N TYR A 3 -0.92 -0.64 10.87
CA TYR A 3 -1.66 -0.21 9.69
C TYR A 3 -3.12 -0.64 9.77
N GLN A 4 -3.96 0.06 9.02
CA GLN A 4 -5.39 -0.17 8.96
C GLN A 4 -5.83 -0.25 7.50
N LEU A 5 -6.52 -1.34 7.16
CA LEU A 5 -7.09 -1.58 5.84
C LEU A 5 -8.59 -1.31 5.87
N SER A 6 -9.05 -0.42 5.00
CA SER A 6 -10.47 -0.13 4.81
C SER A 6 -10.83 -0.34 3.34
N GLN A 7 -11.67 -1.34 3.06
CA GLN A 7 -12.18 -1.59 1.72
C GLN A 7 -13.51 -0.83 1.54
N ASN A 8 -13.54 0.14 0.62
CA ASN A 8 -14.70 0.97 0.33
C ASN A 8 -15.16 0.74 -1.11
N GLU A 9 -16.29 0.03 -1.25
CA GLU A 9 -16.95 -0.38 -2.52
C GLU A 9 -16.06 -1.19 -3.47
N SER A 10 -15.03 -0.56 -4.01
CA SER A 10 -14.01 -1.17 -4.88
C SER A 10 -12.62 -0.60 -4.62
N LYS A 11 -12.49 0.49 -3.88
CA LYS A 11 -11.20 1.08 -3.52
C LYS A 11 -10.69 0.49 -2.22
N LEU A 12 -9.38 0.45 -2.08
CA LEU A 12 -8.74 0.03 -0.84
C LEU A 12 -7.98 1.23 -0.28
N GLU A 13 -8.36 1.63 0.93
CA GLU A 13 -7.67 2.67 1.68
C GLU A 13 -6.82 2.00 2.75
N ILE A 14 -5.57 2.41 2.83
CA ILE A 14 -4.59 1.90 3.78
C ILE A 14 -4.06 3.09 4.55
N GLU A 15 -4.11 3.02 5.86
CA GLU A 15 -3.52 4.03 6.72
C GLU A 15 -2.41 3.37 7.53
N ILE A 16 -1.20 3.88 7.43
CA ILE A 16 -0.03 3.42 8.18
C ILE A 16 0.32 4.55 9.13
N THR A 17 0.24 4.27 10.43
CA THR A 17 0.57 5.24 11.47
C THR A 17 1.93 4.93 12.07
N ASP A 18 2.49 5.89 12.80
CA ASP A 18 3.78 5.73 13.49
C ASP A 18 4.95 5.45 12.51
N VAL A 19 4.91 6.07 11.32
CA VAL A 19 5.93 5.85 10.28
C VAL A 19 7.25 6.56 10.54
N GLY A 20 7.27 7.58 11.42
CA GLY A 20 8.48 8.29 11.81
C GLY A 20 9.38 8.69 10.62
N ASP A 21 10.67 8.42 10.73
CA ASP A 21 11.67 8.70 9.70
C ASP A 21 11.59 7.73 8.49
N HIS A 22 10.87 6.61 8.64
CA HIS A 22 10.70 5.60 7.58
C HIS A 22 9.67 5.99 6.52
N ALA A 23 8.95 7.10 6.72
CA ALA A 23 7.89 7.53 5.81
C ALA A 23 8.37 7.67 4.36
N SER A 24 9.57 8.21 4.17
CA SER A 24 10.20 8.42 2.87
C SER A 24 10.52 7.12 2.14
N GLU A 25 11.00 6.11 2.87
CA GLU A 25 11.38 4.80 2.35
C GLU A 25 10.15 3.97 1.98
N LEU A 26 9.13 4.00 2.85
CA LEU A 26 7.83 3.41 2.59
C LEU A 26 7.17 4.03 1.36
N LEU A 27 7.17 5.37 1.26
CA LEU A 27 6.66 6.08 0.09
C LEU A 27 7.34 5.61 -1.20
N ALA A 28 8.67 5.51 -1.21
CA ALA A 28 9.41 5.02 -2.37
C ALA A 28 9.05 3.57 -2.72
N SER A 29 8.87 2.71 -1.71
CA SER A 29 8.45 1.32 -1.89
C SER A 29 7.03 1.22 -2.48
N PHE A 30 6.09 2.04 -2.01
CA PHE A 30 4.73 2.09 -2.54
C PHE A 30 4.67 2.67 -3.95
N GLN A 31 5.46 3.71 -4.25
CA GLN A 31 5.60 4.22 -5.62
C GLN A 31 6.15 3.16 -6.57
N ALA A 32 7.11 2.36 -6.11
CA ALA A 32 7.59 1.21 -6.90
C ALA A 32 6.47 0.18 -7.16
N CYS A 33 5.48 0.02 -6.26
CA CYS A 33 4.29 -0.82 -6.52
C CYS A 33 3.46 -0.32 -7.70
N GLN A 34 3.28 1.00 -7.84
CA GLN A 34 2.55 1.58 -8.96
C GLN A 34 3.24 1.31 -10.31
N GLU A 35 4.57 1.29 -10.32
CA GLU A 35 5.36 0.97 -11.51
C GLU A 35 5.44 -0.55 -11.79
N GLY A 36 4.78 -1.39 -10.97
CA GLY A 36 4.88 -2.85 -11.05
C GLY A 36 6.25 -3.40 -10.64
N ARG A 37 7.04 -2.62 -9.91
CA ARG A 37 8.38 -2.95 -9.41
C ARG A 37 8.38 -3.34 -7.94
N CYS A 38 7.21 -3.48 -7.31
CA CYS A 38 7.17 -3.89 -5.92
C CYS A 38 7.63 -5.31 -5.73
N SER A 39 8.34 -5.51 -4.64
CA SER A 39 8.80 -6.81 -4.15
C SER A 39 7.66 -7.65 -3.55
N CYS A 40 6.40 -7.23 -3.70
CA CYS A 40 5.29 -7.92 -3.06
C CYS A 40 5.14 -9.34 -3.62
N PRO A 41 4.93 -10.34 -2.76
CA PRO A 41 4.80 -11.74 -3.18
C PRO A 41 3.45 -12.03 -3.86
N THR A 42 2.69 -10.99 -4.22
CA THR A 42 1.30 -11.05 -4.67
C THR A 42 1.16 -10.32 -5.99
N ASN A 43 0.23 -10.79 -6.84
CA ASN A 43 -0.06 -10.17 -8.13
C ASN A 43 -1.13 -9.08 -8.07
N GLU A 44 -1.53 -8.63 -6.88
CA GLU A 44 -2.58 -7.60 -6.76
C GLU A 44 -2.20 -6.27 -7.41
N TYR A 45 -0.91 -5.98 -7.56
CA TYR A 45 -0.45 -4.79 -8.30
C TYR A 45 -0.89 -4.81 -9.77
N GLU A 46 -1.13 -5.98 -10.38
CA GLU A 46 -1.65 -6.08 -11.75
C GLU A 46 -3.08 -5.54 -11.87
N LYS A 47 -3.82 -5.54 -10.75
CA LYS A 47 -5.18 -4.99 -10.66
C LYS A 47 -5.17 -3.51 -10.30
N LEU A 48 -4.02 -2.90 -10.05
CA LEU A 48 -3.90 -1.50 -9.65
C LEU A 48 -3.99 -0.59 -10.87
N ALA A 49 -5.03 0.23 -10.92
CA ALA A 49 -5.16 1.27 -11.93
C ALA A 49 -4.46 2.56 -11.49
N ASP A 50 -4.61 2.91 -10.22
CA ASP A 50 -4.06 4.14 -9.66
C ASP A 50 -3.72 3.97 -8.19
N LEU A 51 -2.62 4.59 -7.76
CA LEU A 51 -2.18 4.66 -6.39
C LEU A 51 -1.96 6.12 -6.02
N ALA A 52 -2.81 6.63 -5.14
CA ALA A 52 -2.57 7.91 -4.49
C ALA A 52 -1.88 7.66 -3.15
N VAL A 53 -0.82 8.41 -2.89
CA VAL A 53 -0.11 8.37 -1.60
C VAL A 53 -0.06 9.77 -1.04
N ASP A 54 -0.57 9.91 0.18
CA ASP A 54 -0.56 11.14 0.95
C ASP A 54 0.15 10.89 2.28
N VAL A 55 1.07 11.78 2.64
CA VAL A 55 1.77 11.73 3.93
C VAL A 55 1.33 12.94 4.74
N ALA A 56 0.65 12.71 5.86
CA ALA A 56 0.11 13.74 6.72
C ALA A 56 0.24 13.34 8.18
N ASP A 57 0.59 14.30 9.05
CA ASP A 57 0.60 14.12 10.51
C ASP A 57 1.38 12.88 11.03
N GLY A 58 2.46 12.49 10.34
CA GLY A 58 3.25 11.31 10.72
C GLY A 58 2.57 9.97 10.40
N ALA A 59 1.60 9.99 9.48
CA ALA A 59 0.95 8.83 8.90
C ALA A 59 1.05 8.85 7.37
N ILE A 60 0.98 7.67 6.75
CA ILE A 60 0.87 7.49 5.30
C ILE A 60 -0.54 6.97 5.00
N HIS A 61 -1.25 7.70 4.16
CA HIS A 61 -2.51 7.28 3.59
C HIS A 61 -2.28 6.83 2.14
N LEU A 62 -2.56 5.57 1.87
CA LEU A 62 -2.54 5.00 0.53
C LEU A 62 -3.98 4.78 0.07
N ARG A 63 -4.31 5.23 -1.13
CA ARG A 63 -5.57 4.94 -1.77
C ARG A 63 -5.31 4.21 -3.07
N LEU A 64 -5.63 2.91 -3.06
CA LEU A 64 -5.52 2.03 -4.20
C LEU A 64 -6.85 2.01 -4.93
N THR A 65 -6.81 2.34 -6.22
CA THR A 65 -7.94 2.23 -7.13
C THR A 65 -7.70 1.05 -8.04
N PRO A 66 -8.58 0.04 -8.05
CA PRO A 66 -8.42 -1.08 -8.97
C PRO A 66 -8.82 -0.69 -10.38
N VAL A 67 -8.34 -1.46 -11.35
CA VAL A 67 -8.84 -1.45 -12.72
C VAL A 67 -10.33 -1.79 -12.73
N THR A 68 -11.09 -1.12 -13.59
CA THR A 68 -12.54 -1.33 -13.70
C THR A 68 -12.86 -2.81 -13.93
N GLY A 69 -13.68 -3.37 -13.05
CA GLY A 69 -14.09 -4.78 -13.12
C GLY A 69 -13.18 -5.75 -12.36
N THR A 70 -12.14 -5.28 -11.68
CA THR A 70 -11.34 -6.07 -10.75
C THR A 70 -11.56 -5.61 -9.31
N GLN A 71 -11.26 -6.50 -8.37
CA GLN A 71 -11.33 -6.22 -6.94
C GLN A 71 -10.04 -6.70 -6.29
N PHE A 72 -9.51 -5.87 -5.38
CA PHE A 72 -8.37 -6.27 -4.56
C PHE A 72 -8.78 -7.29 -3.50
N ASP A 73 -7.95 -8.31 -3.35
CA ASP A 73 -8.02 -9.20 -2.22
C ASP A 73 -7.30 -8.56 -1.03
N SER A 74 -8.06 -8.17 -0.01
CA SER A 74 -7.53 -7.56 1.20
C SER A 74 -6.47 -8.43 1.89
N SER A 75 -6.56 -9.76 1.75
CA SER A 75 -5.62 -10.70 2.37
C SER A 75 -4.26 -10.68 1.67
N GLU A 76 -4.26 -10.56 0.34
CA GLU A 76 -3.04 -10.45 -0.47
C GLU A 76 -2.40 -9.08 -0.28
N ILE A 77 -3.20 -8.00 -0.22
CA ILE A 77 -2.68 -6.67 0.10
C ILE A 77 -2.08 -6.62 1.50
N ALA A 78 -2.71 -7.27 2.49
CA ALA A 78 -2.14 -7.37 3.84
C ALA A 78 -0.76 -8.05 3.83
N LYS A 79 -0.59 -9.16 3.09
CA LYS A 79 0.72 -9.82 2.93
C LYS A 79 1.77 -8.92 2.26
N CYS A 80 1.37 -8.19 1.23
CA CYS A 80 2.23 -7.23 0.53
C CYS A 80 2.67 -6.08 1.46
N LEU A 81 1.74 -5.57 2.27
CA LEU A 81 2.02 -4.56 3.30
C LEU A 81 2.95 -5.10 4.37
N ASP A 82 2.68 -6.27 4.94
CA ASP A 82 3.52 -6.90 5.96
C ASP A 82 4.95 -7.08 5.46
N PHE A 83 5.11 -7.53 4.20
CA PHE A 83 6.43 -7.67 3.58
C PHE A 83 7.15 -6.33 3.42
N THR A 84 6.44 -5.31 2.92
CA THR A 84 7.00 -3.97 2.70
C THR A 84 7.39 -3.30 4.02
N LEU A 85 6.52 -3.39 5.03
CA LEU A 85 6.76 -2.87 6.37
C LEU A 85 7.92 -3.60 7.07
N ALA A 86 8.07 -4.91 6.84
CA ALA A 86 9.20 -5.66 7.37
C ALA A 86 10.54 -5.23 6.74
N GLN A 87 10.54 -4.87 5.44
CA GLN A 87 11.75 -4.37 4.77
C GLN A 87 12.14 -2.96 5.23
N SER A 88 11.17 -2.07 5.45
CA SER A 88 11.43 -0.69 5.88
C SER A 88 11.83 -0.58 7.37
N GLN A 89 11.70 -1.65 8.15
CA GLN A 89 12.14 -1.71 9.55
C GLN A 89 13.57 -2.28 9.72
N ALA A 90 14.26 -2.57 8.61
CA ALA A 90 15.56 -3.22 8.61
C ALA A 90 16.75 -2.23 8.67
#